data_AF-A0A6N3H8A2-F1
#
_entry.id   AF-A0A6N3H8A2-F1
#
_cell.length_a   1.000
_cell.length_b   1.000
_cell.length_c   1.000
_cell.angle_alpha   90.00
_cell.angle_beta   90.00
_cell.angle_gamma   90.00
#
_symmetry.space_group_name_H-M   'P 1'
#
loop_
_entity.id
_entity.type
_entity.pdbx_description
1 polymer ?
#
loop_
_entity_poly.entity_id
_entity_poly.type
_entity_poly.pdbx_seq_one_letter_code
_entity_poly.pdbx_strand_id
1 'polypeptide(L)'
;MIRGVACLMRLKVKKTMFLLGVFLLISPVLFSQMAMAEEQPTDTLNIENGNISISEVGKATQAGNTYTFSNDRGLRLTGTSDQYGITVRYGVGTGNPVKLKLDNLQIDTSKNDLCAFSILENASVVIELMDGTDNRLTSADYYAGLQAQNLGGKAGEVRITGTGALTAIGGRGSAGIGGAQNITHWYGTGGNITIDSGTITAAGGEEGAGIGGGYKGDGGVIQISGGMVTARGGKYAAGIGGGHYGLAGSLDTTSENINAQGGDGADAIGNGADYTEKNAGETVIDVQQSTDVKVDTASTARSAQTASSREEEARQDTTEPVRKAGAGSIILSFGLLLLLMGAELGLCKRMEKHCLEDERSQGQ
;
A
#
# COMPACT_ATOMS: atom_id res chain seq x y z
N MET A 1 65.11 54.19 3.22
CA MET A 1 64.30 52.95 3.17
C MET A 1 63.54 52.59 4.46
N ILE A 2 63.73 53.27 5.60
CA ILE A 2 63.20 52.79 6.90
C ILE A 2 61.76 53.26 7.20
N ARG A 3 61.24 54.30 6.52
CA ARG A 3 59.85 54.78 6.71
C ARG A 3 58.77 54.04 5.90
N GLY A 4 59.14 53.28 4.86
CA GLY A 4 58.19 52.54 4.02
C GLY A 4 57.77 51.17 4.60
N VAL A 5 58.67 50.50 5.31
CA VAL A 5 58.44 49.13 5.83
C VAL A 5 57.47 49.13 7.03
N ALA A 6 57.50 50.19 7.86
CA ALA A 6 56.60 50.33 9.00
C ALA A 6 55.13 50.58 8.60
N CYS A 7 54.90 51.24 7.45
CA CYS A 7 53.54 51.48 6.94
C CYS A 7 52.92 50.21 6.34
N LEU A 8 53.73 49.40 5.63
CA LEU A 8 53.28 48.13 5.04
C LEU A 8 52.92 47.06 6.10
N MET A 9 53.65 47.02 7.22
CA MET A 9 53.35 46.09 8.32
C MET A 9 52.07 46.45 9.08
N ARG A 10 51.76 47.74 9.29
CA ARG A 10 50.51 48.16 9.95
C ARG A 10 49.25 47.90 9.10
N LEU A 11 49.36 47.90 7.76
CA LEU A 11 48.25 47.56 6.88
C LEU A 11 47.96 46.05 6.82
N LYS A 12 49.00 45.21 6.83
CA LYS A 12 48.85 43.74 6.80
C LYS A 12 48.20 43.20 8.08
N VAL A 13 48.55 43.75 9.25
CA VAL A 13 48.00 43.30 10.54
C VAL A 13 46.53 43.71 10.72
N LYS A 14 46.11 44.88 10.22
CA LYS A 14 44.69 45.29 10.25
C LYS A 14 43.81 44.47 9.31
N LYS A 15 44.29 44.11 8.11
CA LYS A 15 43.54 43.26 7.18
C LYS A 15 43.43 41.80 7.67
N THR A 16 44.47 41.26 8.31
CA THR A 16 44.41 39.90 8.87
C THR A 16 43.57 39.83 10.14
N MET A 17 43.60 40.84 11.02
CA MET A 17 42.70 40.89 12.19
C MET A 17 41.23 41.12 11.82
N PHE A 18 40.94 41.85 10.73
CA PHE A 18 39.57 42.02 10.24
C PHE A 18 39.03 40.73 9.60
N LEU A 19 39.86 39.98 8.85
CA LEU A 19 39.46 38.66 8.33
C LEU A 19 39.28 37.60 9.44
N LEU A 20 40.14 37.61 10.48
CA LEU A 20 40.02 36.67 11.60
C LEU A 20 38.80 36.96 12.49
N GLY A 21 38.47 38.25 12.68
CA GLY A 21 37.28 38.68 13.41
C GLY A 21 35.98 38.35 12.68
N VAL A 22 35.97 38.46 11.34
CA VAL A 22 34.81 38.07 10.52
C VAL A 22 34.64 36.55 10.49
N PHE A 23 35.73 35.75 10.45
CA PHE A 23 35.65 34.29 10.54
C PHE A 23 35.14 33.79 11.91
N LEU A 24 35.52 34.46 13.01
CA LEU A 24 35.05 34.13 14.37
C LEU A 24 33.60 34.58 14.65
N LEU A 25 33.08 35.56 13.90
CA LEU A 25 31.68 36.02 14.00
C LEU A 25 30.72 35.31 13.04
N ILE A 26 31.24 34.63 12.00
CA ILE A 26 30.44 33.77 11.11
C ILE A 26 30.33 32.34 11.69
N SER A 27 31.26 31.93 12.58
CA SER A 27 31.28 30.60 13.18
C SER A 27 30.09 30.25 14.10
N PRO A 28 29.42 31.17 14.82
CA PRO A 28 28.23 30.81 15.60
C PRO A 28 26.93 30.91 14.78
N VAL A 29 26.91 31.68 13.69
CA VAL A 29 25.69 31.93 12.89
C VAL A 29 25.43 30.82 11.86
N LEU A 30 26.46 30.07 11.47
CA LEU A 30 26.27 28.81 10.71
C LEU A 30 25.97 27.59 11.59
N PHE A 31 26.04 27.72 12.92
CA PHE A 31 25.58 26.68 13.86
C PHE A 31 24.13 26.88 14.32
N SER A 32 23.50 28.01 14.00
CA SER A 32 22.06 28.17 14.19
C SER A 32 21.30 27.48 13.07
N GLN A 33 20.53 26.46 13.45
CA GLN A 33 19.49 25.76 12.67
C GLN A 33 19.94 24.57 11.81
N MET A 34 20.57 23.59 12.43
CA MET A 34 20.03 22.23 12.28
C MET A 34 19.50 21.80 13.63
N ALA A 35 18.27 22.24 13.95
CA ALA A 35 17.48 21.55 14.96
C ALA A 35 17.23 20.15 14.37
N MET A 36 18.10 19.20 14.73
CA MET A 36 17.85 17.79 14.47
C MET A 36 16.53 17.48 15.18
N ALA A 37 15.52 17.05 14.41
CA ALA A 37 14.29 16.55 14.99
C ALA A 37 14.68 15.45 15.99
N GLU A 38 14.39 15.68 17.27
CA GLU A 38 14.83 14.78 18.33
C GLU A 38 14.03 13.47 18.20
N GLU A 39 14.66 12.41 17.70
CA GLU A 39 14.04 11.10 17.54
C GLU A 39 13.78 10.47 18.91
N GLN A 40 12.51 10.35 19.30
CA GLN A 40 12.12 9.85 20.62
C GLN A 40 11.87 8.34 20.58
N PRO A 41 12.55 7.52 21.39
CA PRO A 41 12.25 6.10 21.46
C PRO A 41 10.85 5.88 22.05
N THR A 42 10.05 5.03 21.42
CA THR A 42 8.75 4.59 21.94
C THR A 42 8.48 3.13 21.58
N ASP A 43 7.65 2.49 22.41
CA ASP A 43 7.05 1.19 22.09
C ASP A 43 5.53 1.32 21.89
N THR A 44 4.95 2.51 22.08
CA THR A 44 3.50 2.74 21.98
C THR A 44 3.15 4.14 21.48
N LEU A 45 2.15 4.26 20.62
CA LEU A 45 1.50 5.52 20.27
C LEU A 45 -0.02 5.43 20.54
N ASN A 46 -0.59 6.52 21.03
CA ASN A 46 -2.03 6.67 21.24
C ASN A 46 -2.58 7.61 20.16
N ILE A 47 -3.59 7.16 19.41
CA ILE A 47 -4.19 7.89 18.29
C ILE A 47 -4.83 9.23 18.70
N GLU A 48 -5.19 9.40 19.97
CA GLU A 48 -5.72 10.66 20.53
C GLU A 48 -4.74 11.83 20.38
N ASN A 49 -3.45 11.55 20.27
CA ASN A 49 -2.40 12.56 20.14
C ASN A 49 -2.19 13.04 18.70
N GLY A 50 -3.04 12.64 17.76
CA GLY A 50 -2.98 13.09 16.36
C GLY A 50 -2.69 11.96 15.37
N ASN A 51 -2.74 12.31 14.09
CA ASN A 51 -2.43 11.39 12.99
C ASN A 51 -1.08 10.71 13.17
N ILE A 52 -1.05 9.40 12.90
CA ILE A 52 0.18 8.60 12.96
C ILE A 52 0.60 8.29 11.53
N SER A 53 1.81 8.71 11.15
CA SER A 53 2.39 8.36 9.85
C SER A 53 3.67 7.57 10.03
N ILE A 54 3.71 6.37 9.44
CA ILE A 54 4.89 5.51 9.41
C ILE A 54 5.60 5.76 8.07
N SER A 55 6.74 6.45 8.16
CA SER A 55 7.52 6.89 6.99
C SER A 55 8.67 5.96 6.64
N GLU A 56 9.09 5.10 7.56
CA GLU A 56 10.11 4.09 7.35
C GLU A 56 10.00 3.00 8.42
N VAL A 57 10.63 1.85 8.19
CA VAL A 57 10.61 0.75 9.16
C VAL A 57 11.29 1.19 10.45
N GLY A 58 10.58 1.08 11.58
CA GLY A 58 11.09 1.50 12.89
C GLY A 58 10.97 3.00 13.18
N LYS A 59 10.33 3.80 12.32
CA LYS A 59 10.01 5.20 12.66
C LYS A 59 8.57 5.59 12.34
N ALA A 60 7.98 6.34 13.26
CA ALA A 60 6.64 6.90 13.13
C ALA A 60 6.67 8.39 13.47
N THR A 61 5.73 9.15 12.91
CA THR A 61 5.54 10.56 13.22
C THR A 61 4.14 10.79 13.75
N GLN A 62 4.02 11.63 14.78
CA GLN A 62 2.74 12.01 15.37
C GLN A 62 2.83 13.43 15.95
N ALA A 63 1.85 14.28 15.63
CA ALA A 63 1.80 15.69 16.04
C ALA A 63 3.10 16.47 15.78
N GLY A 64 3.78 16.18 14.67
CA GLY A 64 5.04 16.83 14.29
C GLY A 64 6.30 16.26 14.98
N ASN A 65 6.15 15.30 15.89
CA ASN A 65 7.27 14.62 16.54
C ASN A 65 7.62 13.32 15.81
N THR A 66 8.91 12.98 15.78
CA THR A 66 9.41 11.71 15.23
C THR A 66 9.74 10.75 16.37
N TYR A 67 9.23 9.54 16.26
CA TYR A 67 9.45 8.46 17.20
C TYR A 67 10.18 7.30 16.52
N THR A 68 11.11 6.68 17.25
CA THR A 68 11.78 5.44 16.84
C THR A 68 11.25 4.26 17.65
N PHE A 69 11.10 3.10 17.03
CA PHE A 69 10.65 1.87 17.68
C PHE A 69 11.38 0.65 17.12
N SER A 70 11.43 -0.41 17.91
CA SER A 70 11.98 -1.69 17.46
C SER A 70 10.98 -2.41 16.57
N ASN A 71 11.26 -2.54 15.27
CA ASN A 71 10.37 -3.27 14.36
C ASN A 71 10.24 -4.75 14.73
N ASP A 72 11.22 -5.34 15.41
CA ASP A 72 11.13 -6.73 15.89
C ASP A 72 10.09 -6.90 17.00
N ARG A 73 10.00 -5.92 17.91
CA ARG A 73 8.99 -5.89 18.97
C ARG A 73 7.63 -5.39 18.50
N GLY A 74 7.62 -4.62 17.40
CA GLY A 74 6.44 -3.96 16.83
C GLY A 74 6.03 -2.72 17.60
N LEU A 75 5.40 -1.77 16.90
CA LEU A 75 4.82 -0.58 17.51
C LEU A 75 3.40 -0.84 17.97
N ARG A 76 3.11 -0.65 19.27
CA ARG A 76 1.76 -0.76 19.81
C ARG A 76 0.95 0.50 19.52
N LEU A 77 -0.25 0.34 18.98
CA LEU A 77 -1.19 1.41 18.66
C LEU A 77 -2.45 1.24 19.52
N THR A 78 -2.88 2.33 20.14
CA THR A 78 -3.96 2.37 21.15
C THR A 78 -4.83 3.62 21.00
N GLY A 79 -5.93 3.65 21.75
CA GLY A 79 -6.73 4.86 21.97
C GLY A 79 -7.94 4.97 21.05
N THR A 80 -8.71 6.06 21.23
CA THR A 80 -9.93 6.31 20.47
C THR A 80 -9.87 7.64 19.72
N SER A 81 -10.28 7.68 18.46
CA SER A 81 -10.36 8.94 17.71
C SER A 81 -11.45 8.92 16.64
N ASP A 82 -12.12 10.05 16.45
CA ASP A 82 -12.93 10.31 15.26
C ASP A 82 -12.23 11.26 14.27
N GLN A 83 -11.17 11.95 14.67
CA GLN A 83 -10.50 12.99 13.87
C GLN A 83 -9.21 12.53 13.18
N TYR A 84 -8.61 11.44 13.65
CA TYR A 84 -7.25 11.05 13.28
C TYR A 84 -7.19 9.63 12.73
N GLY A 85 -6.30 9.43 11.77
CA GLY A 85 -6.05 8.15 11.12
C GLY A 85 -4.58 7.75 11.16
N ILE A 86 -4.34 6.53 10.67
CA ILE A 86 -3.00 5.95 10.55
C ILE A 86 -2.66 5.82 9.07
N THR A 87 -1.42 6.13 8.70
CA THR A 87 -0.94 5.96 7.32
C THR A 87 0.45 5.35 7.28
N VAL A 88 0.59 4.22 6.59
CA VAL A 88 1.89 3.63 6.22
C VAL A 88 2.22 4.06 4.80
N ARG A 89 3.33 4.79 4.65
CA ARG A 89 3.65 5.49 3.39
C ARG A 89 4.13 4.54 2.29
N TYR A 90 4.09 5.04 1.05
CA TYR A 90 4.48 4.30 -0.16
C TYR A 90 5.81 3.56 -0.01
N GLY A 91 5.83 2.28 -0.39
CA GLY A 91 7.05 1.45 -0.41
C GLY A 91 7.60 1.06 0.96
N VAL A 92 7.04 1.56 2.06
CA VAL A 92 7.56 1.31 3.40
C VAL A 92 7.34 -0.14 3.79
N GLY A 93 8.40 -0.81 4.22
CA GLY A 93 8.34 -2.20 4.66
C GLY A 93 8.48 -3.23 3.54
N THR A 94 8.74 -2.82 2.29
CA THR A 94 9.01 -3.75 1.18
C THR A 94 10.15 -4.70 1.56
N GLY A 95 9.89 -6.01 1.62
CA GLY A 95 10.85 -7.05 2.02
C GLY A 95 11.17 -7.12 3.53
N ASN A 96 10.75 -6.14 4.32
CA ASN A 96 10.84 -6.14 5.78
C ASN A 96 9.60 -5.43 6.37
N PRO A 97 8.47 -6.13 6.49
CA PRO A 97 7.20 -5.52 6.84
C PRO A 97 7.25 -4.74 8.15
N VAL A 98 6.53 -3.61 8.20
CA VAL A 98 6.33 -2.87 9.45
C VAL A 98 5.46 -3.70 10.39
N LYS A 99 5.95 -3.99 11.60
CA LYS A 99 5.17 -4.72 12.60
C LYS A 99 4.42 -3.76 13.51
N LEU A 100 3.11 -3.90 13.54
CA LEU A 100 2.20 -3.09 14.35
C LEU A 100 1.36 -4.00 15.23
N LYS A 101 1.09 -3.55 16.45
CA LYS A 101 0.24 -4.23 17.42
C LYS A 101 -0.98 -3.37 17.70
N LEU A 102 -2.18 -3.88 17.42
CA LEU A 102 -3.40 -3.16 17.77
C LEU A 102 -3.85 -3.60 19.16
N ASP A 103 -4.06 -2.62 20.04
CA ASP A 103 -4.55 -2.82 21.39
C ASP A 103 -5.67 -1.84 21.72
N ASN A 104 -6.90 -2.34 21.56
CA ASN A 104 -8.14 -1.59 21.79
C ASN A 104 -8.14 -0.25 21.02
N LEU A 105 -7.63 -0.29 19.79
CA LEU A 105 -7.59 0.86 18.89
C LEU A 105 -8.97 1.07 18.27
N GLN A 106 -9.57 2.23 18.52
CA GLN A 106 -10.90 2.59 18.03
C GLN A 106 -10.81 3.86 17.16
N ILE A 107 -10.97 3.72 15.85
CA ILE A 107 -10.96 4.86 14.92
C ILE A 107 -12.29 4.90 14.17
N ASP A 108 -13.01 6.03 14.27
CA ASP A 108 -14.26 6.27 13.55
C ASP A 108 -14.22 7.61 12.82
N THR A 109 -13.66 7.60 11.61
CA THR A 109 -13.55 8.77 10.76
C THR A 109 -14.74 8.94 9.82
N SER A 110 -15.86 8.23 10.05
CA SER A 110 -17.04 8.21 9.17
C SER A 110 -17.63 9.58 8.84
N LYS A 111 -17.29 10.62 9.62
CA LYS A 111 -17.77 11.99 9.48
C LYS A 111 -16.70 13.00 9.05
N ASN A 112 -15.47 12.57 8.79
CA ASN A 112 -14.30 13.44 8.69
C ASN A 112 -13.48 13.26 7.40
N ASP A 113 -14.08 12.75 6.31
CA ASP A 113 -13.44 12.57 4.98
C ASP A 113 -12.03 11.97 5.06
N LEU A 114 -11.84 11.02 5.96
CA LEU A 114 -10.54 10.45 6.30
C LEU A 114 -10.63 8.92 6.35
N CYS A 115 -9.55 8.26 5.94
CA CYS A 115 -9.37 6.83 6.12
C CYS A 115 -8.84 6.54 7.53
N ALA A 116 -9.46 5.61 8.25
CA ALA A 116 -9.05 5.21 9.58
C ALA A 116 -7.63 4.62 9.59
N PHE A 117 -7.34 3.74 8.63
CA PHE A 117 -6.03 3.12 8.48
C PHE A 117 -5.71 2.88 7.00
N SER A 118 -4.71 3.57 6.47
CA SER A 118 -4.28 3.42 5.07
C SER A 118 -2.87 2.85 4.93
N ILE A 119 -2.76 1.78 4.15
CA ILE A 119 -1.51 1.17 3.70
C ILE A 119 -1.38 1.54 2.21
N LEU A 120 -0.46 2.45 1.93
CA LEU A 120 -0.25 2.94 0.57
C LEU A 120 0.46 1.89 -0.29
N GLU A 121 0.49 2.15 -1.59
CA GLU A 121 1.04 1.26 -2.61
C GLU A 121 2.48 0.81 -2.28
N ASN A 122 2.78 -0.47 -2.49
CA ASN A 122 4.06 -1.11 -2.16
C ASN A 122 4.46 -1.03 -0.67
N ALA A 123 3.62 -0.50 0.22
CA ALA A 123 3.87 -0.61 1.65
C ALA A 123 3.52 -2.03 2.13
N SER A 124 4.25 -2.57 3.10
CA SER A 124 4.00 -3.90 3.65
C SER A 124 3.94 -3.86 5.17
N VAL A 125 2.85 -4.39 5.74
CA VAL A 125 2.53 -4.29 7.15
C VAL A 125 2.09 -5.65 7.69
N VAL A 126 2.63 -6.01 8.86
CA VAL A 126 2.09 -7.09 9.69
C VAL A 126 1.35 -6.44 10.87
N ILE A 127 0.06 -6.75 10.98
CA ILE A 127 -0.79 -6.33 12.08
C ILE A 127 -1.00 -7.52 13.02
N GLU A 128 -0.58 -7.38 14.27
CA GLU A 128 -0.86 -8.30 15.36
C GLU A 128 -2.03 -7.76 16.19
N LEU A 129 -3.15 -8.47 16.19
CA LEU A 129 -4.30 -8.21 17.06
C LEU A 129 -3.98 -8.81 18.43
N MET A 130 -3.69 -7.93 19.40
CA MET A 130 -3.28 -8.37 20.73
C MET A 130 -4.40 -9.16 21.42
N ASP A 131 -4.01 -10.17 22.21
CA ASP A 131 -4.96 -11.06 22.85
C ASP A 131 -5.95 -10.32 23.76
N GLY A 132 -7.23 -10.71 23.68
CA GLY A 132 -8.31 -10.07 24.44
C GLY A 132 -8.65 -8.63 24.05
N THR A 133 -8.11 -8.11 22.94
CA THR A 133 -8.41 -6.74 22.47
C THR A 133 -9.50 -6.71 21.41
N ASP A 134 -10.28 -5.63 21.40
CA ASP A 134 -11.28 -5.36 20.36
C ASP A 134 -10.94 -4.05 19.65
N ASN A 135 -10.56 -4.16 18.37
CA ASN A 135 -10.10 -3.04 17.56
C ASN A 135 -11.15 -2.73 16.50
N ARG A 136 -11.41 -1.44 16.25
CA ARG A 136 -12.41 -1.00 15.28
C ARG A 136 -11.84 0.09 14.38
N LEU A 137 -11.99 -0.09 13.08
CA LEU A 137 -11.60 0.86 12.05
C LEU A 137 -12.82 1.16 11.18
N THR A 138 -13.41 2.33 11.34
CA THR A 138 -14.55 2.81 10.54
C THR A 138 -14.11 4.04 9.76
N SER A 139 -14.20 3.98 8.44
CA SER A 139 -13.74 5.07 7.56
C SER A 139 -14.90 5.91 7.00
N ALA A 140 -14.57 7.11 6.52
CA ALA A 140 -15.49 7.93 5.72
C ALA A 140 -15.81 7.29 4.36
N ASP A 141 -16.78 7.88 3.67
CA ASP A 141 -17.10 7.55 2.29
C ASP A 141 -15.84 7.50 1.42
N TYR A 142 -15.84 6.57 0.47
CA TYR A 142 -14.75 6.36 -0.48
C TYR A 142 -13.45 5.80 0.10
N TYR A 143 -13.42 5.42 1.39
CA TYR A 143 -12.30 4.74 2.02
C TYR A 143 -12.69 3.41 2.64
N ALA A 144 -11.80 2.42 2.53
CA ALA A 144 -11.94 1.18 3.26
C ALA A 144 -11.66 1.38 4.76
N GLY A 145 -12.27 0.55 5.61
CA GLY A 145 -12.02 0.58 7.06
C GLY A 145 -10.54 0.34 7.36
N LEU A 146 -10.00 -0.74 6.79
CA LEU A 146 -8.57 -0.99 6.67
C LEU A 146 -8.19 -1.01 5.20
N GLN A 147 -7.59 0.07 4.72
CA GLN A 147 -7.31 0.26 3.32
C GLN A 147 -5.95 -0.30 2.93
N ALA A 148 -5.95 -1.23 1.98
CA ALA A 148 -4.78 -1.71 1.27
C ALA A 148 -4.88 -1.24 -0.19
N GLN A 149 -4.16 -0.17 -0.53
CA GLN A 149 -4.29 0.47 -1.84
C GLN A 149 -3.66 -0.37 -2.95
N ASN A 150 -4.24 -0.35 -4.14
CA ASN A 150 -3.61 -0.88 -5.34
C ASN A 150 -3.63 0.18 -6.42
N LEU A 151 -2.44 0.63 -6.86
CA LEU A 151 -2.33 1.58 -7.97
C LEU A 151 -1.44 1.00 -9.08
N GLY A 152 -2.07 0.63 -10.19
CA GLY A 152 -1.34 0.15 -11.37
C GLY A 152 -0.50 -1.10 -11.08
N GLY A 153 -1.01 -2.03 -10.27
CA GLY A 153 -0.34 -3.26 -9.88
C GLY A 153 0.63 -3.12 -8.70
N LYS A 154 0.73 -1.93 -8.11
CA LYS A 154 1.51 -1.67 -6.89
C LYS A 154 0.57 -1.80 -5.69
N ALA A 155 0.43 -3.00 -5.18
CA ALA A 155 -0.42 -3.30 -4.04
C ALA A 155 0.29 -2.91 -2.72
N GLY A 156 -0.44 -2.30 -1.81
CA GLY A 156 -0.15 -2.33 -0.39
C GLY A 156 -0.45 -3.73 0.14
N GLU A 157 0.39 -4.21 1.05
CA GLU A 157 0.33 -5.55 1.62
C GLU A 157 -0.03 -5.47 3.10
N VAL A 158 -1.03 -6.24 3.50
CA VAL A 158 -1.45 -6.36 4.89
C VAL A 158 -1.55 -7.82 5.28
N ARG A 159 -0.82 -8.20 6.33
CA ARG A 159 -0.92 -9.52 6.95
C ARG A 159 -1.45 -9.38 8.37
N ILE A 160 -2.61 -9.97 8.66
CA ILE A 160 -3.27 -9.93 9.96
C ILE A 160 -3.01 -11.22 10.72
N THR A 161 -2.62 -11.07 11.99
CA THR A 161 -2.23 -12.14 12.90
C THR A 161 -2.74 -11.88 14.31
N GLY A 162 -2.57 -12.83 15.23
CA GLY A 162 -2.91 -12.68 16.64
C GLY A 162 -4.29 -13.28 16.99
N THR A 163 -4.71 -13.13 18.23
CA THR A 163 -5.96 -13.72 18.75
C THR A 163 -7.03 -12.69 19.07
N GLY A 164 -6.68 -11.40 19.05
CA GLY A 164 -7.64 -10.31 19.23
C GLY A 164 -8.66 -10.19 18.10
N ALA A 165 -9.56 -9.22 18.26
CA ALA A 165 -10.62 -8.92 17.30
C ALA A 165 -10.33 -7.64 16.50
N LEU A 166 -10.78 -7.64 15.24
CA LEU A 166 -10.79 -6.49 14.37
C LEU A 166 -12.16 -6.37 13.69
N THR A 167 -12.81 -5.23 13.87
CA THR A 167 -13.99 -4.80 13.10
C THR A 167 -13.59 -3.69 12.12
N ALA A 168 -13.60 -3.97 10.83
CA ALA A 168 -13.26 -3.02 9.78
C ALA A 168 -14.49 -2.69 8.93
N ILE A 169 -14.84 -1.41 8.83
CA ILE A 169 -16.04 -0.91 8.15
C ILE A 169 -15.66 0.16 7.13
N GLY A 170 -15.93 -0.14 5.87
CA GLY A 170 -15.75 0.80 4.76
C GLY A 170 -16.89 1.80 4.68
N GLY A 171 -16.57 3.01 4.20
CA GLY A 171 -17.59 3.97 3.78
C GLY A 171 -18.19 3.61 2.43
N ARG A 172 -19.11 4.45 1.93
CA ARG A 172 -19.77 4.23 0.64
C ARG A 172 -18.77 3.94 -0.49
N GLY A 173 -19.08 2.92 -1.30
CA GLY A 173 -18.28 2.50 -2.45
C GLY A 173 -16.99 1.77 -2.11
N SER A 174 -16.73 1.42 -0.84
CA SER A 174 -15.42 0.92 -0.40
C SER A 174 -15.51 -0.35 0.45
N ALA A 175 -14.43 -1.13 0.44
CA ALA A 175 -14.40 -2.40 1.15
C ALA A 175 -14.30 -2.24 2.67
N GLY A 176 -14.67 -3.26 3.45
CA GLY A 176 -14.33 -3.29 4.88
C GLY A 176 -12.82 -3.35 5.07
N ILE A 177 -12.17 -4.32 4.42
CA ILE A 177 -10.72 -4.46 4.31
C ILE A 177 -10.34 -4.54 2.82
N GLY A 178 -9.49 -3.63 2.35
CA GLY A 178 -8.99 -3.65 0.97
C GLY A 178 -9.10 -2.32 0.23
N GLY A 179 -9.75 -2.34 -0.92
CA GLY A 179 -9.81 -1.23 -1.88
C GLY A 179 -10.81 -0.12 -1.52
N ALA A 180 -10.48 1.09 -1.97
CA ALA A 180 -11.30 2.29 -1.89
C ALA A 180 -12.35 2.33 -3.03
N GLN A 181 -13.18 3.36 -3.12
CA GLN A 181 -13.98 3.56 -4.33
C GLN A 181 -13.09 3.96 -5.54
N ASN A 182 -13.34 3.37 -6.70
CA ASN A 182 -12.74 3.81 -7.97
C ASN A 182 -13.44 5.07 -8.51
N ILE A 183 -13.16 6.26 -7.93
CA ILE A 183 -13.73 7.53 -8.45
C ILE A 183 -12.92 8.13 -9.60
N THR A 184 -11.59 8.01 -9.60
CA THR A 184 -10.73 8.72 -10.57
C THR A 184 -9.46 7.96 -10.97
N HIS A 185 -9.47 6.64 -10.93
CA HIS A 185 -8.43 5.66 -11.29
C HIS A 185 -8.24 4.59 -10.20
N TRP A 186 -7.41 3.58 -10.50
CA TRP A 186 -7.41 2.16 -10.14
C TRP A 186 -7.41 1.76 -8.65
N TYR A 187 -7.69 2.69 -7.73
CA TYR A 187 -7.79 2.46 -6.28
C TYR A 187 -8.98 1.60 -5.84
N GLY A 188 -9.86 1.25 -6.80
CA GLY A 188 -10.94 0.28 -6.59
C GLY A 188 -10.43 -1.09 -6.16
N THR A 189 -9.34 -1.53 -6.77
CA THR A 189 -8.85 -2.90 -6.61
C THR A 189 -8.24 -3.08 -5.21
N GLY A 190 -8.55 -4.20 -4.58
CA GLY A 190 -7.91 -4.59 -3.32
C GLY A 190 -6.38 -4.74 -3.46
N GLY A 191 -5.67 -4.42 -2.39
CA GLY A 191 -4.25 -4.76 -2.26
C GLY A 191 -4.02 -6.25 -2.04
N ASN A 192 -2.86 -6.59 -1.44
CA ASN A 192 -2.56 -7.96 -1.03
C ASN A 192 -2.97 -8.12 0.43
N ILE A 193 -3.96 -8.98 0.68
CA ILE A 193 -4.56 -9.17 2.00
C ILE A 193 -4.31 -10.62 2.42
N THR A 194 -3.65 -10.81 3.55
CA THR A 194 -3.43 -12.11 4.18
C THR A 194 -4.01 -12.11 5.59
N ILE A 195 -4.86 -13.10 5.89
CA ILE A 195 -5.42 -13.30 7.24
C ILE A 195 -4.99 -14.69 7.72
N ASP A 196 -4.10 -14.71 8.71
CA ASP A 196 -3.58 -15.96 9.28
C ASP A 196 -4.33 -16.37 10.56
N SER A 197 -4.84 -15.40 11.31
CA SER A 197 -5.52 -15.62 12.60
C SER A 197 -6.33 -14.40 13.05
N GLY A 198 -6.99 -14.52 14.20
CA GLY A 198 -7.80 -13.47 14.82
C GLY A 198 -9.30 -13.65 14.61
N THR A 199 -10.07 -12.74 15.20
CA THR A 199 -11.51 -12.63 14.94
C THR A 199 -11.76 -11.40 14.07
N ILE A 200 -12.08 -11.60 12.80
CA ILE A 200 -12.19 -10.53 11.82
C ILE A 200 -13.65 -10.36 11.42
N THR A 201 -14.18 -9.14 11.58
CA THR A 201 -15.45 -8.72 11.01
C THR A 201 -15.20 -7.59 10.02
N ALA A 202 -15.44 -7.85 8.73
CA ALA A 202 -15.25 -6.88 7.68
C ALA A 202 -16.59 -6.58 6.98
N ALA A 203 -16.99 -5.32 6.96
CA ALA A 203 -18.23 -4.88 6.31
C ALA A 203 -17.94 -3.79 5.28
N GLY A 204 -18.26 -4.05 4.03
CA GLY A 204 -18.21 -3.05 2.97
C GLY A 204 -19.33 -2.03 3.11
N GLY A 205 -19.08 -0.81 2.65
CA GLY A 205 -20.15 0.15 2.40
C GLY A 205 -20.97 -0.26 1.18
N GLU A 206 -22.00 0.53 0.83
CA GLU A 206 -22.76 0.33 -0.42
C GLU A 206 -21.79 0.11 -1.61
N GLU A 207 -22.01 -0.94 -2.42
CA GLU A 207 -21.18 -1.31 -3.57
C GLU A 207 -19.73 -1.79 -3.29
N GLY A 208 -19.29 -1.84 -2.03
CA GLY A 208 -17.97 -2.33 -1.63
C GLY A 208 -18.01 -3.75 -1.03
N ALA A 209 -16.95 -4.54 -1.28
CA ALA A 209 -16.85 -5.89 -0.73
C ALA A 209 -16.65 -5.89 0.80
N GLY A 210 -16.96 -6.99 1.48
CA GLY A 210 -16.53 -7.15 2.87
C GLY A 210 -15.00 -7.11 2.97
N ILE A 211 -14.35 -8.03 2.25
CA ILE A 211 -12.89 -8.07 2.06
C ILE A 211 -12.60 -8.10 0.56
N GLY A 212 -11.81 -7.16 0.07
CA GLY A 212 -11.40 -7.11 -1.34
C GLY A 212 -11.59 -5.73 -1.97
N GLY A 213 -12.33 -5.65 -3.07
CA GLY A 213 -12.45 -4.44 -3.89
C GLY A 213 -13.56 -3.48 -3.45
N GLY A 214 -13.38 -2.19 -3.72
CA GLY A 214 -14.46 -1.20 -3.70
C GLY A 214 -15.27 -1.20 -5.01
N TYR A 215 -16.18 -0.24 -5.18
CA TYR A 215 -16.98 -0.09 -6.39
C TYR A 215 -16.10 -0.02 -7.65
N LYS A 216 -16.42 -0.86 -8.65
CA LYS A 216 -15.63 -1.10 -9.88
C LYS A 216 -14.19 -1.55 -9.62
N GLY A 217 -13.96 -2.18 -8.48
CA GLY A 217 -12.67 -2.67 -8.04
C GLY A 217 -12.67 -4.18 -7.91
N ASP A 218 -11.63 -4.81 -8.46
CA ASP A 218 -11.42 -6.25 -8.30
C ASP A 218 -10.94 -6.58 -6.87
N GLY A 219 -11.09 -7.83 -6.43
CA GLY A 219 -10.73 -8.25 -5.07
C GLY A 219 -9.25 -8.15 -4.70
N GLY A 220 -8.35 -8.02 -5.68
CA GLY A 220 -6.90 -8.03 -5.44
C GLY A 220 -6.36 -9.45 -5.22
N VAL A 221 -5.39 -9.61 -4.33
CA VAL A 221 -4.90 -10.93 -3.88
C VAL A 221 -5.35 -11.12 -2.44
N ILE A 222 -6.19 -12.13 -2.19
CA ILE A 222 -6.73 -12.42 -0.86
C ILE A 222 -6.37 -13.84 -0.47
N GLN A 223 -5.67 -13.97 0.65
CA GLN A 223 -5.35 -15.27 1.25
C GLN A 223 -5.90 -15.34 2.68
N ILE A 224 -6.70 -16.36 2.98
CA ILE A 224 -7.27 -16.58 4.31
C ILE A 224 -6.94 -18.01 4.75
N SER A 225 -5.93 -18.14 5.60
CA SER A 225 -5.39 -19.42 6.05
C SER A 225 -5.86 -19.82 7.44
N GLY A 226 -6.42 -18.87 8.23
CA GLY A 226 -6.93 -19.15 9.56
C GLY A 226 -7.79 -18.02 10.13
N GLY A 227 -8.08 -18.11 11.45
CA GLY A 227 -8.95 -17.18 12.16
C GLY A 227 -10.45 -17.42 11.94
N MET A 228 -11.28 -16.66 12.66
CA MET A 228 -12.73 -16.60 12.46
C MET A 228 -13.05 -15.34 11.65
N VAL A 229 -13.49 -15.50 10.40
CA VAL A 229 -13.69 -14.39 9.47
C VAL A 229 -15.17 -14.26 9.15
N THR A 230 -15.76 -13.10 9.43
CA THR A 230 -17.09 -12.70 8.95
C THR A 230 -16.93 -11.56 7.96
N ALA A 231 -17.33 -11.76 6.71
CA ALA A 231 -17.18 -10.78 5.64
C ALA A 231 -18.54 -10.48 4.99
N ARG A 232 -18.97 -9.23 5.02
CA ARG A 232 -20.28 -8.80 4.51
C ARG A 232 -20.09 -7.74 3.44
N GLY A 233 -20.44 -8.10 2.21
CA GLY A 233 -20.50 -7.16 1.09
C GLY A 233 -21.66 -6.19 1.27
N GLY A 234 -21.46 -4.96 0.78
CA GLY A 234 -22.55 -4.04 0.55
C GLY A 234 -23.45 -4.50 -0.59
N LYS A 235 -24.45 -3.69 -0.90
CA LYS A 235 -25.35 -3.91 -2.04
C LYS A 235 -24.55 -4.20 -3.31
N TYR A 236 -24.88 -5.28 -4.03
CA TYR A 236 -24.22 -5.70 -5.28
C TYR A 236 -22.73 -6.08 -5.18
N ALA A 237 -22.16 -6.21 -3.98
CA ALA A 237 -20.75 -6.53 -3.79
C ALA A 237 -20.56 -7.87 -3.09
N ALA A 238 -19.41 -8.52 -3.33
CA ALA A 238 -19.12 -9.81 -2.74
C ALA A 238 -18.88 -9.70 -1.23
N GLY A 239 -19.11 -10.80 -0.50
CA GLY A 239 -18.61 -10.92 0.88
C GLY A 239 -17.08 -10.85 0.89
N ILE A 240 -16.44 -11.69 0.08
CA ILE A 240 -14.99 -11.71 -0.17
C ILE A 240 -14.75 -11.70 -1.68
N GLY A 241 -13.99 -10.74 -2.18
CA GLY A 241 -13.65 -10.62 -3.59
C GLY A 241 -14.01 -9.24 -4.17
N GLY A 242 -14.73 -9.20 -5.28
CA GLY A 242 -14.99 -7.97 -6.03
C GLY A 242 -16.06 -7.06 -5.42
N GLY A 243 -15.88 -5.74 -5.58
CA GLY A 243 -16.98 -4.78 -5.39
C GLY A 243 -17.97 -4.83 -6.57
N HIS A 244 -19.02 -4.01 -6.56
CA HIS A 244 -19.97 -3.97 -7.68
C HIS A 244 -19.24 -3.66 -9.01
N TYR A 245 -19.51 -4.43 -10.08
CA TYR A 245 -18.77 -4.48 -11.35
C TYR A 245 -17.32 -5.02 -11.28
N GLY A 246 -16.85 -5.48 -10.13
CA GLY A 246 -15.50 -5.99 -9.92
C GLY A 246 -15.42 -7.51 -9.93
N LEU A 247 -14.28 -8.03 -10.42
CA LEU A 247 -13.96 -9.45 -10.39
C LEU A 247 -13.44 -9.89 -9.02
N ALA A 248 -13.46 -11.18 -8.77
CA ALA A 248 -12.97 -11.81 -7.55
C ALA A 248 -11.49 -11.49 -7.24
N GLY A 249 -10.67 -11.30 -8.27
CA GLY A 249 -9.22 -11.28 -8.13
C GLY A 249 -8.65 -12.69 -7.87
N SER A 250 -7.49 -12.78 -7.24
CA SER A 250 -6.91 -14.04 -6.78
C SER A 250 -7.42 -14.35 -5.39
N LEU A 251 -8.10 -15.49 -5.23
CA LEU A 251 -8.63 -15.95 -3.94
C LEU A 251 -8.01 -17.29 -3.57
N ASP A 252 -7.42 -17.36 -2.37
CA ASP A 252 -6.98 -18.58 -1.73
C ASP A 252 -7.53 -18.63 -0.30
N THR A 253 -8.54 -19.47 -0.07
CA THR A 253 -9.20 -19.60 1.22
C THR A 253 -9.11 -21.04 1.70
N THR A 254 -8.26 -21.29 2.70
CA THR A 254 -8.07 -22.61 3.31
C THR A 254 -8.59 -22.70 4.74
N SER A 255 -9.01 -21.57 5.33
CA SER A 255 -9.65 -21.54 6.65
C SER A 255 -11.03 -22.23 6.65
N GLU A 256 -11.31 -22.99 7.70
CA GLU A 256 -12.60 -23.65 7.93
C GLU A 256 -13.68 -22.70 8.49
N ASN A 257 -13.29 -21.52 8.99
CA ASN A 257 -14.17 -20.61 9.72
C ASN A 257 -14.43 -19.28 8.97
N ILE A 258 -14.93 -19.38 7.75
CA ILE A 258 -15.30 -18.23 6.92
C ILE A 258 -16.83 -18.14 6.80
N ASN A 259 -17.40 -17.03 7.27
CA ASN A 259 -18.79 -16.65 7.08
C ASN A 259 -18.86 -15.43 6.14
N ALA A 260 -18.98 -15.68 4.85
CA ALA A 260 -19.06 -14.64 3.84
C ALA A 260 -20.49 -14.47 3.32
N GLN A 261 -20.93 -13.22 3.18
CA GLN A 261 -22.23 -12.88 2.62
C GLN A 261 -22.09 -11.76 1.60
N GLY A 262 -22.47 -12.04 0.35
CA GLY A 262 -22.58 -11.03 -0.71
C GLY A 262 -23.91 -10.29 -0.66
N GLY A 263 -23.94 -9.11 -1.26
CA GLY A 263 -25.17 -8.37 -1.54
C GLY A 263 -25.92 -8.93 -2.75
N ASP A 264 -27.05 -8.30 -3.08
CA ASP A 264 -27.93 -8.73 -4.17
C ASP A 264 -27.18 -9.02 -5.48
N GLY A 265 -27.28 -10.23 -6.01
CA GLY A 265 -26.67 -10.61 -7.30
C GLY A 265 -25.14 -10.75 -7.30
N ALA A 266 -24.49 -10.63 -6.14
CA ALA A 266 -23.06 -10.87 -5.97
C ALA A 266 -22.79 -12.21 -5.29
N ASP A 267 -21.56 -12.70 -5.42
CA ASP A 267 -21.14 -13.93 -4.77
C ASP A 267 -20.87 -13.72 -3.28
N ALA A 268 -21.05 -14.75 -2.45
CA ALA A 268 -20.54 -14.72 -1.09
C ALA A 268 -19.00 -14.61 -1.08
N ILE A 269 -18.35 -15.43 -1.90
CA ILE A 269 -16.92 -15.43 -2.16
C ILE A 269 -16.76 -15.49 -3.67
N GLY A 270 -16.26 -14.43 -4.30
CA GLY A 270 -16.20 -14.33 -5.75
C GLY A 270 -16.39 -12.92 -6.28
N ASN A 271 -17.15 -12.79 -7.36
CA ASN A 271 -17.34 -11.53 -8.05
C ASN A 271 -18.42 -10.66 -7.39
N GLY A 272 -18.32 -9.35 -7.57
CA GLY A 272 -19.48 -8.48 -7.35
C GLY A 272 -20.51 -8.66 -8.46
N ALA A 273 -21.71 -8.10 -8.29
CA ALA A 273 -22.73 -8.16 -9.33
C ALA A 273 -22.33 -7.38 -10.59
N ASP A 274 -23.01 -7.64 -11.71
CA ASP A 274 -22.88 -6.93 -12.98
C ASP A 274 -21.46 -6.83 -13.57
N TYR A 275 -20.51 -7.65 -13.13
CA TYR A 275 -19.14 -7.68 -13.66
C TYR A 275 -19.14 -8.06 -15.16
N THR A 276 -18.19 -7.51 -15.92
CA THR A 276 -18.00 -7.86 -17.34
C THR A 276 -16.72 -8.66 -17.53
N GLU A 277 -16.82 -9.87 -18.12
CA GLU A 277 -15.71 -10.78 -18.37
C GLU A 277 -14.58 -10.21 -19.27
N LYS A 278 -14.81 -9.07 -19.93
CA LYS A 278 -13.81 -8.42 -20.80
C LYS A 278 -12.54 -7.97 -20.04
N ASN A 279 -12.60 -7.87 -18.72
CA ASN A 279 -11.46 -7.54 -17.85
C ASN A 279 -10.88 -8.77 -17.11
N ALA A 280 -11.40 -9.97 -17.34
CA ALA A 280 -10.92 -11.19 -16.70
C ALA A 280 -9.62 -11.67 -17.38
N GLY A 281 -8.50 -11.03 -17.02
CA GLY A 281 -7.22 -11.74 -17.05
C GLY A 281 -7.37 -13.02 -16.21
N GLU A 282 -6.81 -14.12 -16.69
CA GLU A 282 -6.86 -15.48 -16.15
C GLU A 282 -7.07 -15.51 -14.62
N THR A 283 -8.34 -15.58 -14.20
CA THR A 283 -8.71 -15.57 -12.77
C THR A 283 -8.65 -17.00 -12.30
N VAL A 284 -7.56 -17.38 -11.64
CA VAL A 284 -7.46 -18.67 -10.94
C VAL A 284 -8.24 -18.54 -9.65
N ILE A 285 -9.51 -18.95 -9.69
CA ILE A 285 -10.33 -19.16 -8.49
C ILE A 285 -10.00 -20.58 -8.00
N ASP A 286 -8.96 -20.75 -7.17
CA ASP A 286 -8.73 -22.02 -6.47
C ASP A 286 -9.45 -21.96 -5.11
N VAL A 287 -10.78 -21.95 -5.17
CA VAL A 287 -11.60 -22.14 -3.96
C VAL A 287 -11.51 -23.62 -3.63
N GLN A 288 -10.54 -23.99 -2.79
CA GLN A 288 -10.54 -25.26 -2.07
C GLN A 288 -11.74 -25.21 -1.10
N GLN A 289 -12.92 -25.59 -1.58
CA GLN A 289 -14.16 -25.55 -0.80
C GLN A 289 -14.01 -26.44 0.44
N SER A 290 -13.75 -25.82 1.59
CA SER A 290 -13.88 -26.46 2.90
C SER A 290 -15.37 -26.73 3.16
N THR A 291 -15.67 -27.91 3.69
CA THR A 291 -17.02 -28.50 3.75
C THR A 291 -18.01 -27.82 4.70
N ASP A 292 -17.70 -26.65 5.26
CA ASP A 292 -18.56 -25.93 6.22
C ASP A 292 -18.71 -24.42 5.94
N VAL A 293 -18.57 -23.99 4.68
CA VAL A 293 -19.00 -22.62 4.29
C VAL A 293 -20.52 -22.51 4.42
N LYS A 294 -21.00 -21.84 5.47
CA LYS A 294 -22.41 -21.44 5.58
C LYS A 294 -22.70 -20.29 4.61
N VAL A 295 -23.00 -20.64 3.36
CA VAL A 295 -23.55 -19.70 2.38
C VAL A 295 -25.05 -19.57 2.63
N ASP A 296 -25.46 -18.57 3.40
CA ASP A 296 -26.89 -18.22 3.52
C ASP A 296 -27.36 -17.57 2.20
N THR A 297 -27.69 -18.41 1.21
CA THR A 297 -28.28 -17.95 -0.06
C THR A 297 -29.76 -17.66 0.12
N ALA A 298 -30.12 -16.39 0.33
CA ALA A 298 -31.49 -15.93 0.09
C ALA A 298 -31.71 -15.80 -1.43
N SER A 299 -32.04 -16.91 -2.11
CA SER A 299 -32.32 -16.88 -3.55
C SER A 299 -33.69 -16.25 -3.84
N THR A 300 -33.73 -15.11 -4.52
CA THR A 300 -34.87 -14.73 -5.36
C THR A 300 -34.47 -14.92 -6.82
N ALA A 301 -34.75 -16.11 -7.34
CA ALA A 301 -34.58 -16.44 -8.75
C ALA A 301 -35.48 -15.54 -9.63
N ARG A 302 -34.91 -14.96 -10.69
CA ARG A 302 -35.70 -14.62 -11.88
C ARG A 302 -34.93 -14.95 -13.15
N SER A 303 -35.64 -15.68 -13.98
CA SER A 303 -35.26 -16.35 -15.21
C SER A 303 -35.00 -15.40 -16.39
N ALA A 304 -34.05 -15.77 -17.23
CA ALA A 304 -34.03 -15.41 -18.65
C ALA A 304 -33.65 -16.65 -19.47
N GLN A 305 -34.67 -17.31 -20.01
CA GLN A 305 -34.56 -18.30 -21.09
C GLN A 305 -34.31 -17.58 -22.42
N THR A 306 -33.40 -18.07 -23.25
CA THR A 306 -33.66 -18.20 -24.70
C THR A 306 -32.81 -19.33 -25.30
N ALA A 307 -33.42 -20.05 -26.22
CA ALA A 307 -33.10 -21.40 -26.67
C ALA A 307 -32.26 -21.48 -27.96
N SER A 308 -31.93 -22.73 -28.34
CA SER A 308 -31.60 -23.28 -29.69
C SER A 308 -30.13 -23.76 -29.80
N SER A 309 -29.75 -24.94 -30.31
CA SER A 309 -30.41 -26.19 -30.75
C SER A 309 -29.33 -27.16 -31.29
N ARG A 310 -29.56 -28.48 -31.20
CA ARG A 310 -29.07 -29.63 -32.03
C ARG A 310 -27.84 -30.46 -31.57
N GLU A 311 -28.16 -31.69 -31.09
CA GLU A 311 -27.73 -33.07 -31.48
C GLU A 311 -26.36 -33.23 -32.19
N GLU A 312 -25.35 -33.91 -31.62
CA GLU A 312 -25.13 -35.37 -31.41
C GLU A 312 -24.43 -36.06 -32.60
N GLU A 313 -23.17 -36.48 -32.43
CA GLU A 313 -22.67 -37.83 -32.82
C GLU A 313 -21.23 -38.07 -32.35
N ALA A 314 -20.96 -39.31 -31.93
CA ALA A 314 -19.67 -39.83 -31.46
C ALA A 314 -18.94 -40.64 -32.54
N ARG A 315 -17.60 -40.57 -32.62
CA ARG A 315 -16.77 -41.69 -33.12
C ARG A 315 -15.29 -41.62 -32.69
N GLN A 316 -14.74 -42.80 -32.41
CA GLN A 316 -13.43 -43.16 -31.86
C GLN A 316 -12.24 -43.16 -32.86
N ASP A 317 -11.07 -42.82 -32.30
CA ASP A 317 -9.74 -43.48 -32.39
C ASP A 317 -8.93 -43.54 -33.72
N THR A 318 -7.71 -42.97 -33.72
CA THR A 318 -6.39 -43.66 -33.88
C THR A 318 -5.23 -42.73 -34.35
N THR A 319 -4.15 -42.71 -33.54
CA THR A 319 -2.68 -42.65 -33.82
C THR A 319 -2.02 -41.59 -34.76
N GLU A 320 -1.25 -40.67 -34.14
CA GLU A 320 0.21 -40.31 -34.27
C GLU A 320 0.98 -40.22 -35.64
N PRO A 321 2.17 -39.55 -35.73
CA PRO A 321 2.51 -38.13 -35.51
C PRO A 321 3.42 -37.53 -36.63
N VAL A 322 3.32 -36.23 -37.01
CA VAL A 322 4.34 -35.60 -37.89
C VAL A 322 4.67 -34.13 -37.54
N ARG A 323 5.85 -33.98 -36.95
CA ARG A 323 6.95 -32.98 -37.12
C ARG A 323 6.69 -31.52 -37.59
N LYS A 324 7.18 -30.61 -36.73
CA LYS A 324 8.08 -29.44 -36.91
C LYS A 324 7.68 -28.29 -37.87
N ALA A 325 7.48 -27.11 -37.27
CA ALA A 325 8.25 -25.85 -37.44
C ALA A 325 7.58 -24.77 -36.54
N GLY A 326 8.24 -23.82 -35.87
CA GLY A 326 9.64 -23.43 -35.81
C GLY A 326 9.93 -22.74 -34.47
N ALA A 327 11.21 -22.79 -34.09
CA ALA A 327 11.74 -22.18 -32.88
C ALA A 327 11.86 -20.66 -33.04
N GLY A 328 11.20 -19.90 -32.18
CA GLY A 328 11.46 -18.48 -31.95
C GLY A 328 12.27 -18.33 -30.65
N SER A 329 13.59 -18.35 -30.78
CA SER A 329 14.53 -18.09 -29.68
C SER A 329 14.60 -16.58 -29.44
N ILE A 330 14.10 -16.09 -28.30
CA ILE A 330 14.40 -14.74 -27.82
C ILE A 330 15.64 -14.85 -26.94
N ILE A 331 16.79 -14.68 -27.57
CA ILE A 331 18.06 -14.45 -26.88
C ILE A 331 17.96 -13.08 -26.23
N LEU A 332 17.88 -13.08 -24.90
CA LEU A 332 18.04 -11.91 -24.05
C LEU A 332 19.49 -11.43 -24.19
N SER A 333 19.76 -10.57 -25.18
CA SER A 333 21.09 -9.98 -25.35
C SER A 333 21.35 -8.98 -24.23
N PHE A 334 22.32 -9.30 -23.38
CA PHE A 334 22.95 -8.44 -22.37
C PHE A 334 23.75 -7.26 -23.00
N GLY A 335 23.33 -6.76 -24.16
CA GLY A 335 24.04 -5.74 -24.96
C GLY A 335 23.47 -4.33 -24.86
N LEU A 336 22.30 -4.14 -24.23
CA LEU A 336 21.62 -2.83 -24.19
C LEU A 336 21.72 -2.10 -22.84
N LEU A 337 22.37 -2.70 -21.83
CA LEU A 337 22.59 -2.06 -20.52
C LEU A 337 23.99 -1.44 -20.38
N LEU A 338 24.87 -1.60 -21.37
CA LEU A 338 26.21 -0.98 -21.40
C LEU A 338 26.34 0.23 -22.34
N LEU A 339 25.26 0.62 -23.02
CA LEU A 339 25.23 1.83 -23.86
C LEU A 339 24.64 3.07 -23.17
N LEU A 340 24.07 2.94 -21.96
CA LEU A 340 23.56 4.08 -21.19
C LEU A 340 24.52 4.57 -20.10
N MET A 341 25.60 3.84 -19.78
CA MET A 341 26.65 4.32 -18.87
C MET A 341 27.81 5.07 -19.58
N GLY A 342 27.81 5.11 -20.91
CA GLY A 342 28.80 5.85 -21.71
C GLY A 342 28.39 7.27 -22.11
N ALA A 343 27.13 7.66 -21.88
CA ALA A 343 26.59 8.94 -22.36
C ALA A 343 26.69 10.09 -21.33
N GLU A 344 26.87 9.81 -20.03
CA GLU A 344 26.97 10.87 -19.00
C GLU A 344 28.42 11.26 -18.66
N LEU A 345 29.42 10.43 -18.97
CA LEU A 345 30.84 10.79 -18.82
C LEU A 345 31.39 11.61 -20.00
N GLY A 346 30.63 11.75 -21.10
CA GLY A 346 31.00 12.55 -22.28
C GLY A 346 30.55 14.02 -22.22
N LEU A 347 29.51 14.35 -21.44
CA LEU A 347 29.06 15.73 -21.28
C LEU A 347 29.86 16.50 -20.22
N CYS A 348 30.43 15.82 -19.22
CA CYS A 348 31.19 16.49 -18.16
C CYS A 348 32.60 16.95 -18.61
N LYS A 349 33.19 16.34 -19.64
CA LYS A 349 34.50 16.75 -20.21
C LYS A 349 34.42 17.82 -21.31
N ARG A 350 33.22 18.16 -21.80
CA ARG A 350 33.03 19.15 -22.87
C ARG A 350 32.69 20.55 -22.34
N MET A 351 32.36 20.68 -21.04
CA MET A 351 32.19 21.98 -20.36
C MET A 351 33.49 22.52 -19.74
N GLU A 352 34.47 21.68 -19.42
CA GLU A 352 35.78 22.13 -18.89
C GLU A 352 36.67 22.81 -19.95
N LYS A 353 36.45 22.55 -21.25
CA LYS A 353 37.23 23.16 -22.33
C LYS A 353 36.72 24.54 -22.76
N HIS A 354 35.47 24.88 -22.45
CA HIS A 354 34.89 26.18 -22.83
C HIS A 354 35.06 27.28 -21.76
N CYS A 355 35.43 26.96 -20.51
CA CYS A 355 35.76 27.97 -19.51
C CYS A 355 37.26 28.33 -19.43
N LEU A 356 38.16 27.60 -20.12
CA LEU A 356 39.60 27.89 -20.13
C LEU A 356 40.07 28.68 -21.37
N GLU A 357 39.21 28.90 -22.36
CA GLU A 357 39.51 29.73 -23.53
C GLU A 357 38.99 31.18 -23.45
N ASP A 358 38.09 31.49 -22.50
CA ASP A 358 37.60 32.87 -22.28
C ASP A 358 38.49 33.72 -21.33
N GLU A 359 39.37 33.10 -20.53
CA GLU A 359 40.34 33.84 -19.70
C GLU A 359 41.66 34.17 -20.44
N ARG A 360 41.83 33.75 -21.71
CA ARG A 360 43.02 34.06 -22.51
C ARG A 360 42.83 35.19 -23.53
N SER A 361 41.64 35.79 -23.63
CA SER A 361 41.36 36.92 -24.55
C SER A 361 41.05 38.27 -23.89
N GLN A 362 41.31 38.44 -22.58
CA GLN A 362 41.31 39.76 -21.91
C GLN A 362 42.66 40.12 -21.25
N GLY A 363 43.76 39.63 -21.81
CA GLY A 363 45.10 39.88 -21.27
C GLY A 363 46.19 40.06 -22.32
N GLN A 364 45.98 40.95 -23.30
CA GLN A 364 47.04 41.78 -23.91
C GLN A 364 46.45 43.03 -24.56
#